data_AF-A0A937G3B7-F1
#
_entry.id   AF-A0A937G3B7-F1
#
_cell.length_a   1.000
_cell.length_b   1.000
_cell.length_c   1.000
_cell.angle_alpha   90.00
_cell.angle_beta   90.00
_cell.angle_gamma   90.00
#
_symmetry.space_group_name_H-M   'P 1'
#
loop_
_entity.id
_entity.type
_entity.pdbx_description
1 polymer ?
#
loop_
_entity_poly.entity_id
_entity_poly.type
_entity_poly.pdbx_seq_one_letter_code
_entity_poly.pdbx_strand_id
1 'polypeptide(L)' 'MFGLFKKKKRKSGLPELKDLDSVPLAEGDLVEALRYDLGKCKLLVIDSSYVYESVATGEKVSWLKMIDASTENQKVKKII' A
#
# COMPACT_ATOMS: atom_id res chain seq x y z
N MET A 1 7.78 -26.32 33.77
CA MET A 1 8.38 -26.23 32.41
C MET A 1 7.76 -25.05 31.69
N PHE A 2 8.60 -24.10 31.26
CA PHE A 2 8.16 -22.80 30.72
C PHE A 2 7.53 -22.94 29.34
N GLY A 3 6.22 -22.69 29.25
CA GLY A 3 5.47 -22.67 28.01
C GLY A 3 5.92 -21.52 27.11
N LEU A 4 6.36 -21.86 25.91
CA LEU A 4 6.76 -20.92 24.86
C LEU A 4 5.56 -20.09 24.39
N PHE A 5 5.41 -18.88 24.93
CA PHE A 5 4.52 -17.87 24.39
C PHE A 5 5.01 -17.45 23.00
N LYS A 6 4.44 -18.04 21.95
CA LYS A 6 4.56 -17.52 20.58
C LYS A 6 3.92 -16.13 20.56
N LYS A 7 4.74 -15.06 20.52
CA LYS A 7 4.27 -13.71 20.22
C LYS A 7 3.55 -13.76 18.88
N LYS A 8 2.21 -13.67 18.88
CA LYS A 8 1.45 -13.32 17.67
C LYS A 8 2.02 -11.98 17.20
N LYS A 9 2.66 -11.94 16.03
CA LYS A 9 2.99 -10.67 15.36
C LYS A 9 1.69 -9.88 15.33
N ARG A 10 1.65 -8.73 16.01
CA ARG A 10 0.51 -7.81 15.93
C ARG A 10 0.35 -7.53 14.45
N LYS A 11 -0.75 -7.96 13.83
CA LYS A 11 -1.13 -7.43 12.52
C LYS A 11 -1.16 -5.91 12.74
N SER A 12 -0.30 -5.17 12.06
CA SER A 12 -0.44 -3.72 11.96
C SER A 12 -1.90 -3.45 11.64
N GLY A 13 -2.57 -2.52 12.32
CA GLY A 13 -4.00 -2.21 12.09
C GLY A 13 -4.31 -1.69 10.67
N LEU A 14 -3.32 -1.73 9.78
CA LEU A 14 -3.39 -1.38 8.39
C LEU A 14 -4.03 -2.52 7.57
N PRO A 15 -4.82 -2.18 6.54
CA PRO A 15 -5.40 -3.17 5.64
C PRO A 15 -4.31 -3.88 4.82
N GLU A 16 -4.62 -5.07 4.33
CA GLU A 16 -3.77 -5.77 3.36
C GLU A 16 -4.07 -5.20 1.97
N LEU A 17 -3.10 -4.49 1.38
CA LEU A 17 -3.24 -3.93 0.03
C LEU A 17 -2.67 -4.89 -1.01
N LYS A 18 -3.29 -4.88 -2.19
CA LYS A 18 -2.79 -5.57 -3.38
C LYS A 18 -2.84 -4.62 -4.57
N ASP A 19 -1.94 -4.82 -5.52
CA ASP A 19 -1.97 -4.09 -6.79
C ASP A 19 -3.03 -4.66 -7.75
N LEU A 20 -3.11 -4.10 -8.96
CA LEU A 20 -4.06 -4.53 -9.99
C LEU A 20 -3.95 -6.04 -10.31
N ASP A 21 -2.73 -6.59 -10.28
CA ASP A 21 -2.40 -7.98 -10.58
C ASP A 21 -2.50 -8.88 -9.33
N SER A 22 -3.12 -8.38 -8.25
CA SER A 22 -3.27 -9.06 -6.96
C SER A 22 -1.95 -9.34 -6.23
N VAL A 23 -0.87 -8.64 -6.57
CA VAL A 23 0.41 -8.71 -5.88
C VAL A 23 0.33 -7.93 -4.58
N PRO A 24 0.68 -8.52 -3.41
CA PRO A 24 0.66 -7.81 -2.14
C PRO A 24 1.58 -6.58 -2.13
N LEU A 25 1.08 -5.50 -1.53
CA LEU A 25 1.81 -4.25 -1.35
C LEU A 25 2.18 -4.06 0.12
N ALA A 26 3.34 -3.46 0.34
CA ALA A 26 3.87 -3.10 1.65
C ALA A 26 4.45 -1.68 1.64
N GLU A 27 4.56 -1.08 2.83
CA GLU A 27 5.26 0.18 2.98
C GLU A 27 6.69 0.10 2.41
N GLY A 28 7.08 1.11 1.64
CA GLY A 28 8.36 1.20 0.97
C GLY A 28 8.36 0.73 -0.48
N ASP A 29 7.34 -0.01 -0.91
CA ASP A 29 7.22 -0.48 -2.30
C ASP A 29 7.14 0.68 -3.30
N LEU A 30 7.67 0.45 -4.49
CA LEU A 30 7.51 1.34 -5.64
C LEU A 30 6.43 0.81 -6.56
N VAL A 31 5.50 1.68 -6.92
CA VAL A 31 4.36 1.34 -7.77
C VAL A 31 4.20 2.38 -8.88
N GLU A 32 3.61 1.97 -10.00
CA GLU A 32 3.08 2.89 -11.01
C GLU A 32 1.61 3.18 -10.69
N ALA A 33 1.24 4.44 -10.51
CA ALA A 33 -0.14 4.84 -10.28
C ALA A 33 -0.93 4.90 -11.58
N LEU A 34 -2.09 4.24 -11.62
CA LEU A 34 -2.99 4.23 -12.78
C LEU A 34 -4.14 5.23 -12.63
N ARG A 35 -4.05 6.14 -11.66
CA ARG A 35 -5.02 7.21 -11.38
C ARG A 35 -4.30 8.51 -11.05
N TYR A 36 -5.01 9.62 -11.29
CA TYR A 36 -4.60 10.97 -10.91
C TYR A 36 -3.27 11.45 -11.50
N ASP A 37 -2.76 10.78 -12.55
CA ASP A 37 -1.54 11.16 -13.27
C ASP A 37 -0.29 11.34 -12.38
N LEU A 38 -0.20 10.56 -11.29
CA LEU A 38 0.92 10.65 -10.33
C LEU A 38 2.21 10.01 -10.85
N GLY A 39 2.12 9.16 -11.87
CA GLY A 39 3.22 8.35 -12.38
C GLY A 39 3.76 7.36 -11.35
N LYS A 40 5.08 7.32 -11.19
CA LYS A 40 5.75 6.47 -10.19
C LYS A 40 5.52 7.01 -8.79
N CYS A 41 5.04 6.15 -7.90
CA CYS A 41 4.80 6.45 -6.50
C CYS A 41 5.57 5.52 -5.56
N LYS A 42 5.88 6.05 -4.38
CA LYS A 42 6.30 5.26 -3.23
C LYS A 42 5.12 5.08 -2.28
N LEU A 43 4.91 3.86 -1.79
CA LEU A 43 3.91 3.58 -0.77
C LEU A 43 4.48 3.88 0.62
N LEU A 44 3.81 4.75 1.37
CA LEU A 44 4.22 5.19 2.70
C LEU A 44 3.11 4.94 3.72
N VAL A 45 3.47 4.86 5.01
CA VAL A 45 2.50 4.90 6.10
C VAL A 45 2.62 6.23 6.85
N ILE A 46 1.52 6.98 6.87
CA ILE A 46 1.40 8.24 7.62
C ILE A 46 0.18 8.11 8.52
N ASP A 47 0.33 8.40 9.81
CA ASP A 47 -0.75 8.34 10.80
C ASP A 47 -1.55 7.02 10.79
N SER A 48 -0.84 5.90 10.63
CA SER A 48 -1.44 4.56 10.51
C SER A 48 -2.38 4.39 9.31
N SER A 49 -2.13 5.10 8.21
CA SER A 49 -2.83 4.95 6.93
C SER A 49 -1.85 4.98 5.76
N TYR A 50 -2.18 4.28 4.67
CA TYR A 50 -1.33 4.25 3.48
C TYR A 50 -1.47 5.52 2.63
N VAL A 51 -0.36 5.99 2.10
CA VAL A 51 -0.31 7.13 1.19
C VAL A 51 0.63 6.81 0.05
N TYR A 52 0.20 7.11 -1.17
CA TYR A 52 1.08 7.10 -2.34
C TYR A 52 1.66 8.50 -2.51
N GLU A 53 2.99 8.59 -2.53
CA GLU A 53 3.72 9.82 -2.83
C GLU A 53 4.36 9.72 -4.22
N SER A 54 4.02 10.64 -5.13
CA SER A 54 4.66 10.73 -6.44
C SER A 54 6.15 11.04 -6.27
N VAL A 55 6.99 10.25 -6.92
CA VAL A 55 8.44 10.46 -6.94
C VAL A 55 8.81 11.70 -7.76
N ALA A 56 7.96 12.08 -8.73
CA ALA A 56 8.23 13.21 -9.61
C ALA A 56 7.84 14.56 -8.99
N THR A 57 6.67 14.62 -8.35
CA THR A 57 6.09 15.89 -7.86
C THR A 57 6.04 16.00 -6.33
N GLY A 58 6.19 14.89 -5.61
CA GLY A 58 5.93 14.82 -4.16
C GLY A 58 4.44 14.86 -3.80
N GLU A 59 3.54 14.85 -4.78
CA GLU A 59 2.09 14.85 -4.54
C GLU A 59 1.66 13.57 -3.79
N LYS A 60 0.76 13.74 -2.81
CA LYS A 60 0.32 12.67 -1.91
C LYS A 60 -1.15 12.35 -2.10
N VAL A 61 -1.46 11.08 -2.32
CA VAL A 61 -2.82 10.59 -2.48
C VAL A 61 -3.09 9.43 -1.52
N SER A 62 -4.21 9.54 -0.80
CA SER A 62 -4.67 8.49 0.11
C SER A 62 -5.02 7.21 -0.65
N TRP A 63 -4.64 6.06 -0.08
CA TRP A 63 -4.95 4.74 -0.64
C TRP A 63 -6.44 4.50 -0.88
N LEU A 64 -7.33 5.13 -0.09
CA LEU A 64 -8.78 5.04 -0.26
C LEU A 64 -9.23 5.54 -1.64
N LYS A 65 -8.54 6.53 -2.21
CA LYS A 65 -8.82 7.08 -3.54
C LYS A 65 -8.29 6.17 -4.67
N MET A 66 -7.46 5.19 -4.34
CA MET A 66 -6.85 4.27 -5.30
C MET A 66 -7.57 2.93 -5.41
N ILE A 67 -8.59 2.66 -4.57
CA ILE A 67 -9.34 1.40 -4.59
C ILE A 67 -10.12 1.25 -5.91
N ASP A 68 -9.96 0.11 -6.57
CA ASP A 68 -10.80 -0.32 -7.66
C ASP A 68 -12.14 -0.82 -7.13
N ALA A 69 -13.25 -0.30 -7.68
CA ALA A 69 -14.58 -0.61 -7.17
C ALA A 69 -15.03 -2.05 -7.47
N SER A 70 -14.45 -2.71 -8.48
CA SER A 70 -14.83 -4.06 -8.88
C SER A 70 -14.04 -5.17 -8.17
N THR A 71 -12.80 -4.90 -7.76
CA THR A 71 -11.86 -5.91 -7.24
C THR A 71 -11.36 -5.60 -5.84
N GLU A 72 -11.60 -4.39 -5.31
CA GLU A 72 -11.04 -3.85 -4.06
C GLU A 72 -9.50 -3.72 -4.05
N ASN A 73 -8.83 -4.19 -5.10
CA ASN A 73 -7.41 -3.99 -5.32
C ASN A 73 -7.09 -2.51 -5.58
N GLN A 74 -5.84 -2.14 -5.41
CA GLN A 74 -5.36 -0.80 -5.70
C GLN A 74 -5.17 -0.63 -7.22
N LYS A 75 -5.57 0.53 -7.76
CA LYS A 75 -5.29 0.97 -9.15
C LYS A 75 -3.84 1.42 -9.30
N VAL A 76 -2.94 0.51 -8.97
CA VAL A 76 -1.50 0.68 -9.11
C VAL A 76 -0.91 -0.64 -9.61
N LYS A 77 0.31 -0.59 -10.13
CA LYS A 77 1.08 -1.78 -10.49
C LYS A 77 2.41 -1.80 -9.74
N LYS A 78 2.73 -2.89 -9.05
CA LYS A 78 4.01 -2.99 -8.34
C LYS A 78 5.18 -3.04 -9.34
N ILE A 79 6.25 -2.30 -9.03
CA ILE A 79 7.46 -2.24 -9.85
C ILE A 79 8.61 -2.98 -9.14
N ILE A 80 8.85 -2.65 -7.87
CA ILE A 80 9.91 -3.21 -7.00
C ILE A 80 9.31 -3.54 -5.65
#